data_AF-W6R7N6-F1
#
_entry.id   AF-W6R7N6-F1
#
_cell.length_a   1.000
_cell.length_b   1.000
_cell.length_c   1.000
_cell.angle_alpha   90.00
_cell.angle_beta   90.00
_cell.angle_gamma   90.00
#
_symmetry.space_group_name_H-M   'P 1'
#
loop_
_entity.id
_entity.type
_entity.pdbx_description
1 polymer ?
#
loop_
_entity_poly.entity_id
_entity_poly.type
_entity_poly.pdbx_seq_one_letter_code
_entity_poly.pdbx_strand_id
1 'polypeptide(L)' 'MRCELLITGCRDHQMWYSHLVGQRVPLLAIEPDCYLSREPAGFTNMVYKQDAEVVPAQEYDK' A
#
# COMPACT_ATOMS: atom_id res chain seq x y z
N MET A 1 17.31 1.20 1.09
CA MET A 1 16.23 1.98 0.45
C MET A 1 14.92 1.53 1.08
N ARG A 2 14.12 2.44 1.63
CA ARG A 2 12.77 2.08 2.11
C ARG A 2 11.82 2.15 0.91
N CYS A 3 10.83 1.27 0.86
CA CYS A 3 9.82 1.26 -0.19
C CYS A 3 8.43 1.45 0.43
N GLU A 4 7.50 1.96 -0.38
CA GLU A 4 6.10 2.16 -0.07
C GLU A 4 5.25 1.55 -1.18
N LEU A 5 3.95 1.44 -0.94
CA LEU A 5 2.96 1.11 -1.96
C LEU A 5 2.24 2.39 -2.35
N LEU A 6 2.25 2.73 -3.64
CA LEU A 6 1.30 3.67 -4.21
C LEU A 6 0.03 2.92 -4.57
N ILE A 7 -1.11 3.28 -3.98
CA ILE A 7 -2.40 2.70 -4.35
C ILE A 7 -2.83 3.31 -5.68
N THR A 8 -2.95 2.50 -6.73
CA THR A 8 -3.26 2.96 -8.09
C THR A 8 -4.72 2.72 -8.47
N GLY A 9 -5.41 1.85 -7.73
CA GLY A 9 -6.81 1.55 -7.95
C GLY A 9 -7.41 0.74 -6.79
N CYS A 10 -8.67 0.35 -6.95
CA CYS A 10 -9.32 -0.59 -6.06
C CYS A 10 -10.49 -1.24 -6.79
N ARG A 11 -10.32 -2.49 -7.22
CA ARG A 11 -11.40 -3.25 -7.89
C ARG A 11 -12.47 -3.76 -6.94
N ASP A 12 -12.09 -4.05 -5.70
CA ASP A 12 -13.02 -4.46 -4.63
C ASP A 12 -13.19 -3.34 -3.60
N HIS A 13 -14.30 -2.62 -3.70
CA HIS A 13 -14.60 -1.47 -2.84
C HIS A 13 -14.71 -1.78 -1.34
N GLN A 14 -14.75 -3.06 -0.93
CA GLN A 14 -14.75 -3.44 0.48
C GLN A 14 -13.36 -3.49 1.11
N MET A 15 -12.30 -3.36 0.31
CA MET A 15 -10.93 -3.34 0.82
C MET A 15 -10.66 -2.07 1.64
N TRP A 16 -9.84 -2.20 2.69
CA TRP A 16 -9.53 -1.09 3.62
C TRP A 16 -8.90 0.15 2.93
N TYR A 17 -8.25 -0.05 1.78
CA TYR A 17 -7.61 0.99 0.99
C TYR A 17 -8.50 1.55 -0.13
N SER A 18 -9.78 1.20 -0.19
CA SER A 18 -10.69 1.63 -1.27
C SER A 18 -10.80 3.15 -1.41
N HIS A 19 -10.59 3.89 -0.32
CA HIS A 19 -10.58 5.35 -0.28
C HIS A 19 -9.18 5.99 -0.39
N LEU A 20 -8.15 5.18 -0.65
CA LEU A 20 -6.74 5.61 -0.63
C LEU A 20 -6.09 5.65 -2.02
N VAL A 21 -6.87 5.56 -3.11
CA VAL A 21 -6.33 5.69 -4.47
C VAL A 21 -5.56 7.01 -4.63
N GLY A 22 -4.33 6.92 -5.12
CA GLY A 22 -3.36 8.02 -5.23
C GLY A 22 -2.51 8.26 -3.97
N GLN A 23 -2.81 7.59 -2.86
CA GLN A 23 -2.04 7.72 -1.62
C GLN A 23 -0.97 6.64 -1.49
N ARG A 24 0.01 6.91 -0.63
CA ARG A 24 1.09 5.99 -0.31
C ARG A 24 0.86 5.34 1.05
N VAL A 25 1.09 4.04 1.13
CA VAL A 25 1.01 3.26 2.38
C VAL A 25 2.30 2.44 2.58
N PRO A 26 2.66 2.09 3.82
CA PRO A 26 3.92 1.36 4.08
C PRO A 26 3.94 -0.01 3.39
N LEU A 27 5.07 -0.40 2.80
CA LEU A 27 5.30 -1.78 2.39
C LEU A 27 5.95 -2.56 3.55
N LEU A 28 5.30 -3.60 4.04
CA LEU A 28 5.83 -4.47 5.10
C LEU A 28 6.41 -5.77 4.56
N ALA A 29 5.73 -6.43 3.62
CA ALA A 29 6.18 -7.66 2.98
C ALA A 29 5.58 -7.83 1.58
N ILE A 30 6.21 -8.67 0.76
CA ILE A 30 5.72 -9.06 -0.56
C ILE A 30 5.38 -10.54 -0.50
N GLU A 31 4.11 -10.87 -0.68
CA GLU A 31 3.60 -12.24 -0.74
C GLU A 31 3.35 -12.64 -2.21
N PRO A 32 3.06 -13.91 -2.52
CA PRO A 32 2.79 -14.33 -3.90
C PRO A 32 1.66 -13.55 -4.59
N ASP A 33 0.55 -13.27 -3.88
CA ASP A 33 -0.66 -12.70 -4.48
C ASP A 33 -0.99 -11.27 -4.00
N CYS A 34 -0.32 -10.81 -2.95
CA CYS A 34 -0.58 -9.50 -2.34
C CYS A 34 0.69 -8.86 -1.77
N TYR A 35 0.52 -7.64 -1.28
CA TYR A 35 1.47 -6.96 -0.42
C TYR A 35 0.89 -6.89 1.00
N LEU A 36 1.74 -7.04 2.01
CA LEU A 36 1.37 -6.68 3.38
C LEU A 36 1.71 -5.22 3.63
N SER A 37 0.76 -4.50 4.19
CA SER A 37 0.84 -3.07 4.47
C SER A 37 0.25 -2.73 5.83
N ARG A 38 0.30 -1.46 6.22
CA ARG A 38 -0.27 -0.96 7.48
C ARG A 38 -1.39 0.04 7.18
N GLU A 39 -2.58 -0.25 7.67
CA GLU A 39 -3.72 0.67 7.53
C GLU A 39 -3.61 1.85 8.52
N PRO A 40 -4.41 2.92 8.35
CA PRO A 40 -4.31 4.12 9.19
C PRO A 40 -4.52 3.85 10.69
N ALA A 41 -5.33 2.85 11.05
CA ALA A 41 -5.53 2.44 12.44
C ALA A 41 -4.34 1.66 13.03
N GLY A 42 -3.32 1.35 12.22
CA GLY A 42 -2.07 0.73 12.65
C GLY A 42 -2.01 -0.80 12.50
N PHE A 43 -3.11 -1.44 12.05
CA PHE A 43 -3.16 -2.87 11.81
C PHE A 43 -2.45 -3.28 10.52
N THR A 44 -1.90 -4.49 10.49
CA THR A 44 -1.36 -5.08 9.27
C THR A 44 -2.50 -5.65 8.45
N ASN A 45 -2.58 -5.28 7.18
CA ASN A 45 -3.61 -5.76 6.26
C ASN A 45 -3.04 -5.89 4.84
N MET A 46 -3.75 -6.60 3.95
CA MET A 46 -3.27 -6.88 2.60
C MET A 46 -3.69 -5.82 1.58
N VAL A 47 -2.88 -5.63 0.55
CA VAL A 47 -3.19 -4.87 -0.66
C VAL A 47 -2.99 -5.79 -1.87
N TYR A 48 -3.97 -5.88 -2.77
CA TYR A 48 -3.80 -6.72 -3.96
C TYR A 48 -2.75 -6.13 -4.89
N LYS A 49 -1.91 -6.97 -5.49
CA LYS A 49 -0.85 -6.50 -6.40
C LYS A 49 -1.37 -5.73 -7.62
N GLN A 50 -2.57 -6.04 -8.07
CA GLN A 50 -3.21 -5.35 -9.21
C GLN A 50 -3.67 -3.93 -8.88
N ASP A 51 -3.73 -3.57 -7.59
CA ASP A 51 -4.29 -2.30 -7.10
C ASP A 51 -3.20 -1.36 -6.54
N ALA A 52 -1.92 -1.76 -6.57
CA ALA A 52 -0.82 -0.96 -6.08
C ALA A 52 0.52 -1.21 -6.77
N GLU A 53 1.41 -0.23 -6.71
CA GLU A 53 2.78 -0.30 -7.22
C GLU A 53 3.79 -0.05 -6.11
N VAL A 54 4.91 -0.79 -6.13
CA VAL A 54 6.02 -0.56 -5.19
C VAL A 54 6.83 0.65 -5.66
N VAL A 55 6.92 1.67 -4.83
CA VAL A 55 7.65 2.92 -5.11
C VAL A 55 8.72 3.17 -4.05
N PRO A 56 9.82 3.88 -4.37
CA PRO A 56 10.75 4.36 -3.35
C PRO A 56 10.01 5.23 -2.33
N ALA A 57 10.30 5.02 -1.05
CA ALA A 57 9.78 5.87 0.01
C ALA A 57 10.24 7.31 -0.21
N GLN A 58 9.37 8.28 0.06
CA GLN A 58 9.79 9.68 0.07
C GLN A 58 10.76 9.90 1.24
N GLU A 59 11.99 10.28 0.91
CA GLU A 59 12.87 10.90 1.88
C GLU A 59 12.39 12.34 2.06
N TYR A 60 11.84 12.64 3.23
CA TYR A 60 11.58 14.02 3.60
C TYR A 60 12.92 14.65 3.98
N ASP A 61 13.41 15.57 3.15
CA ASP A 61 14.44 16.52 3.58
C ASP A 61 13.85 17.31 4.76
N LYS A 62 14.47 17.13 5.94
CA LYS A 62 14.13 17.87 7.15
C LYS A 62 14.78 19.24 7.16
#